data_AF-A0A437MN74-F1
#
_entry.id   AF-A0A437MN74-F1
#
_cell.length_a   1.000
_cell.length_b   1.000
_cell.length_c   1.000
_cell.angle_alpha   90.00
_cell.angle_beta   90.00
_cell.angle_gamma   90.00
#
_symmetry.space_group_name_H-M   'P 1'
#
loop_
_entity.id
_entity.type
_entity.pdbx_description
1 polymer ?
#
loop_
_entity_poly.entity_id
_entity_poly.type
_entity_poly.pdbx_seq_one_letter_code
_entity_poly.pdbx_strand_id
1 'polypeptide(L)'
;MEDDASRRGPGRPPHEPTDETRAKVLELTAKAVDICNIAEAIGVSEPTLHAHYAEELEAARPQQNFPFLEFQQASEPRLTRPHAGGRPPHVPTPELRENVEILVASGMRAWQIAAALGISEPTLAEHYEHELANGKAKKTAAVVLAQFRAATEGNVAAQKAWLGQSLAMEKGPASGQAPPSSGSAPLARLGKKEVAQHLAQEAATGKFATPAPPKLVVNNK
;
A
#
# COMPACT_ATOMS: atom_id res chain seq x y z
N MET A 1 -24.32 -49.05 46.90
CA MET A 1 -24.22 -47.75 46.19
C MET A 1 -24.75 -46.74 47.19
N GLU A 2 -24.00 -46.61 48.28
CA GLU A 2 -24.38 -45.86 49.47
C GLU A 2 -24.37 -44.36 49.16
N ASP A 3 -25.50 -43.72 49.44
CA ASP A 3 -25.75 -42.29 49.32
C ASP A 3 -24.80 -41.45 50.21
N ASP A 4 -23.83 -40.77 49.57
CA ASP A 4 -22.97 -39.71 50.14
C ASP A 4 -23.76 -38.40 50.29
N ALA A 5 -24.81 -38.39 51.14
CA ALA A 5 -25.72 -37.26 51.30
C ALA A 5 -25.54 -36.45 52.61
N SER A 6 -24.47 -36.66 53.39
CA SER A 6 -24.35 -36.08 54.74
C SER A 6 -23.18 -35.11 54.98
N ARG A 7 -22.65 -34.45 53.93
CA ARG A 7 -21.51 -33.49 54.08
C ARG A 7 -21.86 -32.01 54.09
N ARG A 8 -23.14 -31.63 54.16
CA ARG A 8 -23.52 -30.20 54.33
C ARG A 8 -23.97 -29.96 55.76
N GLY A 9 -23.01 -29.60 56.62
CA GLY A 9 -23.31 -29.05 57.94
C GLY A 9 -24.17 -27.78 57.84
N PRO A 10 -24.81 -27.34 58.93
CA PRO A 10 -25.63 -26.14 58.92
C PRO A 10 -24.81 -24.96 58.39
N GLY A 11 -25.36 -24.24 57.41
CA GLY A 11 -24.72 -23.07 56.85
C GLY A 11 -24.37 -22.07 57.97
N ARG A 12 -23.22 -21.40 57.84
CA ARG A 12 -22.80 -20.38 58.80
C ARG A 12 -23.93 -19.34 58.93
N PRO A 13 -24.36 -18.99 60.15
CA PRO A 13 -25.44 -18.03 60.34
C PRO A 13 -25.13 -16.71 59.61
N PRO A 14 -26.15 -16.00 59.12
CA PRO A 14 -25.98 -14.68 58.51
C PRO A 14 -25.18 -13.78 59.44
N HIS A 15 -24.22 -13.04 58.91
CA HIS A 15 -23.40 -12.13 59.71
C HIS A 15 -24.23 -10.91 60.10
N GLU A 16 -24.43 -10.71 61.40
CA GLU A 16 -25.09 -9.52 61.92
C GLU A 16 -24.02 -8.54 62.42
N PRO A 17 -24.00 -7.28 61.93
CA PRO A 17 -23.00 -6.30 62.35
C PRO A 17 -23.32 -5.76 63.76
N THR A 18 -22.66 -6.33 64.77
CA THR A 18 -22.68 -5.85 66.16
C THR A 18 -21.90 -4.54 66.30
N ASP A 19 -22.27 -3.66 67.25
CA ASP A 19 -21.57 -2.40 67.48
C ASP A 19 -20.08 -2.59 67.84
N GLU A 20 -19.75 -3.67 68.55
CA GLU A 20 -18.36 -4.03 68.87
C GLU A 20 -17.54 -4.36 67.61
N THR A 21 -18.13 -5.03 66.62
CA THR A 21 -17.43 -5.37 65.37
C THR A 21 -17.30 -4.15 64.47
N ARG A 22 -18.28 -3.22 64.48
CA ARG A 22 -18.20 -1.93 63.79
C ARG A 22 -17.05 -1.08 64.33
N ALA A 23 -16.95 -0.95 65.66
CA ALA A 23 -15.86 -0.21 66.31
C ALA A 23 -14.48 -0.79 65.95
N LYS A 24 -14.37 -2.12 65.87
CA LYS A 24 -13.13 -2.81 65.46
C LYS A 24 -12.78 -2.55 63.99
N VAL A 25 -13.75 -2.54 63.07
CA VAL A 25 -13.50 -2.19 61.65
C VAL A 25 -12.98 -0.76 61.53
N LEU A 26 -13.64 0.18 62.23
CA LEU A 26 -13.23 1.59 62.22
C LEU A 26 -11.79 1.74 62.74
N GLU A 27 -11.43 1.08 63.84
CA GLU A 27 -10.08 1.13 64.41
C GLU A 27 -9.02 0.56 63.45
N LEU A 28 -9.30 -0.58 62.81
CA LEU A 28 -8.37 -1.21 61.87
C LEU A 28 -8.22 -0.39 60.58
N THR A 29 -9.30 0.24 60.13
CA THR A 29 -9.29 1.13 58.96
C THR A 29 -8.53 2.42 59.26
N ALA A 30 -8.67 2.98 60.47
CA ALA A 30 -7.90 4.14 60.92
C ALA A 30 -6.38 3.86 60.99
N LYS A 31 -6.00 2.60 61.22
CA LYS A 31 -4.61 2.12 61.16
C LYS A 31 -4.13 1.81 59.73
N ALA A 32 -4.95 2.12 58.71
CA ALA A 32 -4.68 1.85 57.29
C ALA A 32 -4.36 0.38 56.98
N VAL A 33 -4.98 -0.55 57.72
CA VAL A 33 -4.87 -1.98 57.44
C VAL A 33 -5.68 -2.30 56.18
N ASP A 34 -5.11 -3.14 55.30
CA ASP A 34 -5.78 -3.58 54.08
C ASP A 34 -7.08 -4.33 54.36
N ILE A 35 -8.07 -4.14 53.48
CA ILE A 35 -9.44 -4.65 53.59
C ILE A 35 -9.47 -6.18 53.82
N CYS A 36 -8.58 -6.93 53.16
CA CYS A 36 -8.49 -8.39 53.33
C CYS A 36 -8.13 -8.79 54.76
N ASN A 37 -7.17 -8.09 55.37
CA ASN A 37 -6.72 -8.38 56.74
C ASN A 37 -7.79 -7.97 57.77
N ILE A 38 -8.59 -6.94 57.48
CA ILE A 38 -9.74 -6.55 58.30
C ILE A 38 -10.82 -7.64 58.27
N ALA A 39 -11.10 -8.19 57.08
CA ALA A 39 -12.07 -9.26 56.90
C ALA A 39 -11.65 -10.53 57.68
N GLU A 40 -10.38 -10.90 57.60
CA GLU A 40 -9.80 -12.03 58.35
C GLU A 40 -9.87 -11.80 59.87
N ALA A 41 -9.57 -10.59 60.36
CA ALA A 41 -9.57 -10.25 61.79
C ALA A 41 -10.96 -10.30 62.45
N ILE A 42 -12.02 -10.23 61.64
CA ILE A 42 -13.43 -10.35 62.05
C ILE A 42 -13.98 -11.75 61.71
N GLY A 43 -13.24 -12.52 60.92
CA GLY A 43 -13.64 -13.84 60.47
C GLY A 43 -14.81 -13.81 59.51
N VAL A 44 -14.90 -12.80 58.64
CA VAL A 44 -15.91 -12.68 57.58
C VAL A 44 -15.23 -12.63 56.21
N SER A 45 -16.00 -12.89 55.15
CA SER A 45 -15.47 -12.71 53.79
C SER A 45 -15.47 -11.23 53.41
N GLU A 46 -14.56 -10.83 52.54
CA GLU A 46 -14.45 -9.47 52.01
C GLU A 46 -15.78 -8.94 51.42
N PRO A 47 -16.58 -9.73 50.66
CA PRO A 47 -17.89 -9.27 50.19
C PRO A 47 -18.86 -8.96 51.33
N THR A 48 -18.83 -9.74 52.42
CA THR A 48 -19.66 -9.51 53.61
C THR A 48 -19.17 -8.28 54.39
N LEU A 49 -17.87 -8.03 54.41
CA LEU A 49 -17.30 -6.81 55.00
C LEU A 49 -17.78 -5.58 54.23
N HIS A 50 -17.72 -5.60 52.90
CA HIS A 50 -18.25 -4.52 52.05
C HIS A 50 -19.76 -4.33 52.19
N ALA A 51 -20.54 -5.41 52.33
CA ALA A 51 -22.00 -5.31 52.42
C ALA A 51 -22.49 -4.71 53.75
N HIS A 52 -21.83 -5.01 54.87
CA HIS A 52 -22.31 -4.63 56.20
C HIS A 52 -21.52 -3.50 56.87
N TYR A 53 -20.28 -3.21 56.43
CA TYR A 53 -19.39 -2.21 57.02
C TYR A 53 -18.93 -1.15 56.01
N ALA A 54 -19.68 -0.94 54.92
CA ALA A 54 -19.36 0.06 53.89
C ALA A 54 -19.15 1.47 54.47
N GLU A 55 -19.99 1.88 55.42
CA GLU A 55 -19.93 3.22 56.03
C GLU A 55 -18.59 3.46 56.74
N GLU A 56 -18.08 2.45 57.45
CA GLU A 56 -16.82 2.54 58.20
C GLU A 56 -15.59 2.52 57.28
N LEU A 57 -15.68 1.79 56.16
CA LEU A 57 -14.63 1.75 55.13
C LEU A 57 -14.58 3.04 54.29
N GLU A 58 -15.74 3.65 54.02
CA GLU A 58 -15.87 4.89 53.25
C GLU A 58 -15.55 6.13 54.10
N ALA A 59 -15.94 6.19 55.38
CA ALA A 59 -15.68 7.34 56.24
C ALA A 59 -14.18 7.64 56.45
N ALA A 60 -13.33 6.62 56.36
CA ALA A 60 -11.88 6.75 56.45
C ALA A 60 -11.20 7.11 55.12
N ARG A 61 -11.89 6.93 53.98
CA ARG A 61 -11.40 7.40 52.68
C ARG A 61 -11.84 8.86 52.52
N PRO A 62 -10.93 9.84 52.54
CA PRO A 62 -11.32 11.18 52.10
C PRO A 62 -11.76 11.03 50.64
N GLN A 63 -13.05 11.19 50.38
CA GLN A 63 -13.54 11.39 49.02
C GLN A 63 -12.74 12.54 48.46
N GLN A 64 -11.76 12.22 47.61
CA GLN A 64 -11.06 13.19 46.80
C GLN A 64 -12.12 13.68 45.82
N ASN A 65 -12.89 14.65 46.29
CA ASN A 65 -13.86 15.37 45.52
C ASN A 65 -12.99 16.19 44.57
N PHE A 66 -12.67 15.61 43.40
CA PHE A 66 -12.06 16.38 42.33
C PHE A 66 -13.15 17.35 41.90
N PRO A 67 -13.06 18.64 42.26
CA PRO A 67 -14.04 19.58 41.76
C PRO A 67 -13.92 19.49 40.25
N PHE A 68 -14.96 19.00 39.60
CA PHE A 68 -15.15 19.25 38.19
C PHE A 68 -15.20 20.77 38.14
N LEU A 69 -14.08 21.41 37.76
CA LEU A 69 -14.10 22.82 37.45
C LEU A 69 -15.16 22.93 36.37
N GLU A 70 -16.32 23.46 36.75
CA GLU A 70 -17.33 23.96 35.83
C GLU A 70 -16.56 24.96 34.97
N PHE A 71 -16.07 24.47 33.83
CA PHE A 71 -15.25 25.23 32.91
C PHE A 71 -16.24 26.21 32.31
N GLN A 72 -16.43 27.35 33.01
CA GLN A 72 -17.31 28.41 32.57
C GLN A 72 -16.84 28.76 31.17
N GLN A 73 -17.62 28.32 30.18
CA GLN A 73 -17.27 28.43 28.78
C GLN A 73 -17.34 29.91 28.41
N ALA A 74 -16.31 30.66 28.77
CA ALA A 74 -15.93 31.84 28.05
C ALA A 74 -15.55 31.32 26.65
N SER A 75 -16.42 31.61 25.69
CA SER A 75 -16.31 31.29 24.28
C SER A 75 -15.20 32.11 23.63
N GLU A 76 -13.98 32.00 24.14
CA GLU A 76 -12.82 32.42 23.38
C GLU A 76 -12.72 31.52 22.15
N PRO A 77 -12.70 32.08 20.93
CA PRO A 77 -12.46 31.26 19.76
C PRO A 77 -11.08 30.63 19.95
N ARG A 78 -11.04 29.29 19.98
CA ARG A 78 -9.78 28.54 19.95
C ARG A 78 -8.93 29.14 18.83
N LEU A 79 -7.80 29.74 19.19
CA LEU A 79 -6.82 30.21 18.20
C LEU A 79 -6.46 29.01 17.33
N THR A 80 -6.98 28.98 16.11
CA THR A 80 -6.56 27.98 15.13
C THR A 80 -5.10 28.31 14.87
N ARG A 81 -4.20 27.43 15.33
CA ARG A 81 -2.79 27.56 14.98
C ARG A 81 -2.75 27.59 13.45
N PRO A 82 -2.19 28.64 12.81
CA PRO A 82 -2.08 28.65 11.38
C PRO A 82 -1.34 27.38 11.00
N HIS A 83 -1.95 26.54 10.16
CA HIS A 83 -1.29 25.35 9.67
C HIS A 83 0.00 25.84 9.01
N ALA A 84 1.15 25.49 9.61
CA ALA A 84 2.42 25.59 8.92
C ALA A 84 2.23 24.74 7.66
N GLY A 85 2.02 25.40 6.53
CA GLY A 85 1.57 24.77 5.30
C GLY A 85 2.44 23.57 4.97
N GLY A 86 1.86 22.58 4.31
CA GLY A 86 2.63 21.43 3.81
C GLY A 86 3.73 21.85 2.82
N ARG A 87 4.39 20.86 2.21
CA ARG A 87 5.37 21.10 1.13
C ARG A 87 4.78 22.11 0.14
N PRO A 88 5.51 23.17 -0.23
CA PRO A 88 5.00 24.18 -1.15
C PRO A 88 4.54 23.53 -2.46
N PRO A 89 3.51 24.08 -3.12
CA PRO A 89 3.02 23.57 -4.38
C PRO A 89 4.13 23.60 -5.43
N HIS A 90 4.07 22.64 -6.36
CA HIS A 90 5.05 22.55 -7.45
C HIS A 90 4.90 23.74 -8.40
N VAL A 91 6.02 24.41 -8.72
CA VAL A 91 6.03 25.56 -9.65
C VAL A 91 6.72 25.12 -10.95
N PRO A 92 5.99 25.02 -12.08
CA PRO A 92 6.60 24.65 -13.35
C PRO A 92 7.43 25.82 -13.91
N THR A 93 8.75 25.68 -13.87
CA THR A 93 9.70 26.61 -14.50
C THR A 93 9.84 26.32 -16.00
N PRO A 94 10.23 27.31 -16.83
CA PRO A 94 10.41 27.09 -18.27
C PRO A 94 11.48 26.01 -18.57
N GLU A 95 12.53 25.94 -17.77
CA GLU A 95 13.58 24.91 -17.89
C GLU A 95 13.01 23.51 -17.62
N LEU A 96 12.18 23.36 -16.57
CA LEU A 96 11.53 22.10 -16.26
C LEU A 96 10.56 21.68 -17.38
N ARG A 97 9.82 22.64 -17.98
CA ARG A 97 8.95 22.37 -19.12
C ARG A 97 9.74 21.85 -20.32
N GLU A 98 10.87 22.48 -20.63
CA GLU A 98 11.76 22.00 -21.70
C GLU A 98 12.30 20.59 -21.41
N ASN A 99 12.71 20.33 -20.17
CA ASN A 99 13.16 19.00 -19.75
C ASN A 99 12.05 17.94 -19.93
N VAL A 100 10.81 18.25 -19.55
CA VAL A 100 9.67 17.35 -19.79
C VAL A 100 9.49 17.08 -21.28
N GLU A 101 9.51 18.11 -22.15
CA GLU A 101 9.39 17.91 -23.61
C GLU A 101 10.48 16.98 -24.16
N ILE A 102 11.72 17.11 -23.67
CA ILE A 102 12.86 16.28 -24.08
C ILE A 102 12.67 14.82 -23.61
N LEU A 103 12.28 14.62 -22.35
CA LEU A 103 12.05 13.28 -21.79
C LEU A 103 10.86 12.57 -22.45
N VAL A 104 9.84 13.32 -22.85
CA VAL A 104 8.71 12.79 -23.62
C VAL A 104 9.16 12.38 -25.03
N ALA A 105 10.02 13.19 -25.67
CA ALA A 105 10.56 12.87 -26.99
C ALA A 105 11.50 11.66 -27.00
N SER A 106 12.19 11.39 -25.89
CA SER A 106 12.99 10.16 -25.74
C SER A 106 12.15 8.88 -25.60
N GLY A 107 10.83 9.02 -25.39
CA GLY A 107 9.89 7.91 -25.25
C GLY A 107 9.72 7.41 -23.82
N MET A 108 10.16 8.17 -22.81
CA MET A 108 9.91 7.84 -21.41
C MET A 108 8.42 7.94 -21.08
N ARG A 109 7.97 7.07 -20.17
CA ARG A 109 6.58 7.09 -19.66
C ARG A 109 6.41 8.16 -18.59
N ALA A 110 5.18 8.64 -18.40
CA ALA A 110 4.85 9.68 -17.42
C ALA A 110 5.37 9.37 -16.00
N TRP A 111 5.22 8.15 -15.50
CA TRP A 111 5.77 7.75 -14.20
C TRP A 111 7.31 7.83 -14.10
N GLN A 112 8.04 7.56 -15.20
CA GLN A 112 9.50 7.67 -15.23
C GLN A 112 9.93 9.13 -15.24
N ILE A 113 9.19 9.98 -15.94
CA ILE A 113 9.42 11.42 -16.01
C ILE A 113 9.15 12.05 -14.64
N ALA A 114 8.04 11.66 -13.99
CA ALA A 114 7.71 12.11 -12.64
C ALA A 114 8.80 11.72 -11.63
N ALA A 115 9.29 10.47 -11.70
CA ALA A 115 10.41 10.00 -10.88
C ALA A 115 11.71 10.78 -11.15
N ALA A 116 12.02 11.09 -12.42
CA ALA A 116 13.20 11.86 -12.78
C ALA A 116 13.16 13.31 -12.24
N LEU A 117 11.96 13.90 -12.13
CA LEU A 117 11.76 15.26 -11.63
C LEU A 117 11.48 15.32 -10.11
N GLY A 118 11.34 14.18 -9.44
CA GLY A 118 11.01 14.11 -8.02
C GLY A 118 9.60 14.62 -7.68
N ILE A 119 8.67 14.50 -8.62
CA ILE A 119 7.25 14.88 -8.47
C ILE A 119 6.35 13.65 -8.62
N SER A 120 5.09 13.80 -8.24
CA SER A 120 4.09 12.76 -8.44
C SER A 120 3.55 12.78 -9.87
N GLU A 121 3.08 11.64 -10.39
CA GLU A 121 2.42 11.55 -11.69
C GLU A 121 1.20 12.49 -11.83
N PRO A 122 0.30 12.65 -10.85
CA PRO A 122 -0.79 13.62 -10.98
C PRO A 122 -0.28 15.06 -11.02
N THR A 123 0.80 15.41 -10.29
CA THR A 123 1.45 16.73 -10.38
C THR A 123 2.04 16.98 -11.77
N LEU A 124 2.62 15.94 -12.39
CA LEU A 124 3.13 16.03 -13.76
C LEU A 124 1.98 16.26 -14.76
N ALA A 125 0.89 15.51 -14.62
CA ALA A 125 -0.29 15.68 -15.45
C ALA A 125 -0.85 17.10 -15.32
N GLU A 126 -1.10 17.59 -14.11
CA GLU A 126 -1.73 18.91 -13.88
C GLU A 126 -0.92 20.09 -14.44
N HIS A 127 0.41 20.08 -14.29
CA HIS A 127 1.23 21.25 -14.66
C HIS A 127 1.82 21.19 -16.08
N TYR A 128 1.90 20.00 -16.68
CA TYR A 128 2.63 19.75 -17.93
C TYR A 128 1.80 19.04 -19.02
N GLU A 129 0.47 19.21 -19.02
CA GLU A 129 -0.43 18.59 -20.03
C GLU A 129 0.01 18.87 -21.47
N HIS A 130 0.38 20.12 -21.76
CA HIS A 130 0.74 20.55 -23.10
C HIS A 130 2.06 19.93 -23.56
N GLU A 131 3.04 19.82 -22.67
CA GLU A 131 4.34 19.21 -22.93
C GLU A 131 4.21 17.69 -23.10
N LEU A 132 3.33 17.04 -22.35
CA LEU A 132 3.04 15.60 -22.51
C LEU A 132 2.37 15.31 -23.86
N ALA A 133 1.42 16.15 -24.28
CA ALA A 133 0.70 15.97 -25.53
C ALA A 133 1.56 16.31 -26.76
N ASN A 134 2.21 17.48 -26.75
CA ASN A 134 2.85 18.06 -27.93
C ASN A 134 4.38 17.97 -27.90
N GLY A 135 5.00 17.73 -26.73
CA GLY A 135 6.45 17.76 -26.55
C GLY A 135 7.17 16.74 -27.43
N LYS A 136 6.59 15.54 -27.61
CA LYS A 136 7.14 14.52 -28.50
C LYS A 136 7.30 15.06 -29.92
N ALA A 137 6.23 15.57 -30.51
CA ALA A 137 6.24 16.06 -31.88
C ALA A 137 7.17 17.28 -32.03
N LYS A 138 7.08 18.23 -31.10
CA LYS A 138 7.86 19.48 -31.11
C LYS A 138 9.36 19.24 -31.05
N LYS A 139 9.84 18.45 -30.07
CA LYS A 139 11.27 18.16 -29.92
C LYS A 139 11.78 17.19 -30.98
N THR A 140 10.98 16.21 -31.41
CA THR A 140 11.35 15.33 -32.54
C THR A 140 11.54 16.15 -33.82
N ALA A 141 10.63 17.10 -34.11
CA ALA A 141 10.78 18.00 -35.25
C ALA A 141 12.05 18.87 -35.14
N ALA A 142 12.36 19.41 -33.97
CA ALA A 142 13.58 20.18 -33.76
C ALA A 142 14.86 19.35 -34.03
N VAL A 143 14.90 18.11 -33.56
CA VAL A 143 16.01 17.18 -33.83
C VAL A 143 16.11 16.87 -35.33
N VAL A 144 14.99 16.59 -35.98
CA VAL A 144 14.92 16.33 -37.42
C VAL A 144 15.42 17.52 -38.25
N LEU A 145 15.05 18.76 -37.88
CA LEU A 145 15.54 19.97 -38.56
C LEU A 145 17.04 20.17 -38.37
N ALA A 146 17.55 19.96 -37.16
CA ALA A 146 18.99 20.04 -36.88
C ALA A 146 19.78 18.96 -37.64
N GLN A 147 19.23 17.75 -37.68
CA GLN A 147 19.77 16.61 -38.42
C GLN A 147 19.88 16.91 -39.92
N PHE A 148 18.84 17.51 -40.51
CA PHE A 148 18.83 17.89 -41.92
C PHE A 148 19.91 18.93 -42.23
N ARG A 149 20.04 19.97 -41.39
CA ARG A 149 21.09 21.00 -41.54
C ARG A 149 22.49 20.37 -41.50
N ALA A 150 22.76 19.53 -40.51
CA ALA A 150 24.05 18.83 -40.41
C ALA A 150 24.31 17.92 -41.62
N ALA A 151 23.28 17.26 -42.15
CA ALA A 151 23.39 16.44 -43.36
C ALA A 151 23.71 17.30 -44.60
N THR A 152 23.14 18.50 -44.74
CA THR A 152 23.45 19.43 -45.84
C THR A 152 24.85 20.03 -45.76
N GLU A 153 25.40 20.17 -44.56
CA GLU A 153 26.78 20.65 -44.32
C GLU A 153 27.84 19.57 -44.63
N GLY A 154 27.44 18.33 -44.94
CA GLY A 154 28.34 17.25 -45.33
C GLY A 154 28.64 16.22 -44.24
N ASN A 155 27.91 16.23 -43.12
CA ASN A 155 28.05 15.18 -42.10
C ASN A 155 27.49 13.84 -42.62
N VAL A 156 28.39 12.92 -42.99
CA VAL A 156 28.06 11.60 -43.56
C VAL A 156 27.25 10.74 -42.59
N ALA A 157 27.52 10.82 -41.28
CA ALA A 157 26.73 10.10 -40.29
C ALA A 157 25.28 10.61 -40.26
N ALA A 158 25.11 11.92 -40.43
CA ALA A 158 23.79 12.51 -40.45
C ALA A 158 22.99 12.14 -41.70
N GLN A 159 23.66 12.12 -42.86
CA GLN A 159 23.10 11.66 -44.14
C GLN A 159 22.68 10.19 -44.09
N LYS A 160 23.51 9.31 -43.50
CA LYS A 160 23.19 7.88 -43.34
C LYS A 160 21.96 7.68 -42.45
N ALA A 161 21.87 8.41 -41.34
CA ALA A 161 20.71 8.34 -40.45
C ALA A 161 19.43 8.82 -41.13
N TRP A 162 19.51 9.91 -41.91
CA TRP A 162 18.39 10.43 -42.70
C TRP A 162 17.86 9.40 -43.71
N LEU A 163 18.76 8.81 -44.51
CA LEU A 163 18.38 7.77 -45.48
C LEU A 163 17.78 6.53 -44.80
N GLY A 164 18.31 6.14 -43.64
CA GLY A 164 17.76 5.05 -42.84
C GLY A 164 16.33 5.33 -42.34
N GLN A 165 16.06 6.55 -41.88
CA GLN A 165 14.72 6.97 -41.45
C GLN A 165 13.72 7.06 -42.60
N SER A 166 14.10 7.60 -43.76
CA SER A 166 13.20 7.71 -44.91
C SER A 166 12.75 6.35 -45.42
N LEU A 167 13.66 5.37 -45.46
CA LEU A 167 13.36 3.97 -45.84
C LEU A 167 12.45 3.26 -44.82
N ALA A 168 12.56 3.62 -43.54
CA ALA A 168 11.69 3.09 -42.49
C ALA A 168 10.28 3.70 -42.54
N MET A 169 10.13 4.95 -42.98
CA MET A 169 8.83 5.63 -43.13
C MET A 169 8.06 5.19 -44.39
N GLU A 170 8.78 4.84 -45.47
CA GLU A 170 8.20 4.29 -46.70
C GLU A 170 7.53 2.93 -46.47
N LYS A 171 8.10 2.12 -45.56
CA LYS A 171 7.39 0.99 -44.96
C LYS A 171 6.35 1.56 -44.00
N GLY A 172 5.15 1.84 -44.51
CA GLY A 172 4.01 2.33 -43.73
C GLY A 172 3.83 1.56 -42.41
N PRO A 173 3.19 2.16 -41.39
CA PRO A 173 3.22 1.66 -40.02
C PRO A 173 2.88 0.18 -40.02
N ALA A 174 3.87 -0.66 -39.72
CA ALA A 174 3.65 -2.09 -39.56
C ALA A 174 2.51 -2.23 -38.55
N SER A 175 1.38 -2.73 -39.05
CA SER A 175 0.11 -2.92 -38.35
C SER A 175 0.27 -3.06 -36.82
N GLY A 176 -0.31 -2.10 -36.08
CA GLY A 176 -0.86 -2.37 -34.76
C GLY A 176 0.10 -2.73 -33.60
N GLN A 177 1.22 -2.02 -33.42
CA GLN A 177 1.85 -1.97 -32.09
C GLN A 177 1.20 -0.86 -31.26
N ALA A 178 0.06 -1.21 -30.68
CA ALA A 178 -0.48 -0.52 -29.51
C ALA A 178 0.62 -0.42 -28.43
N PRO A 179 0.63 0.66 -27.60
CA PRO A 179 1.52 0.71 -26.44
C PRO A 179 1.30 -0.55 -25.60
N PRO A 180 2.34 -1.16 -24.99
CA PRO A 180 2.15 -2.28 -24.08
C PRO A 180 1.36 -1.77 -22.86
N SER A 181 0.04 -1.93 -22.95
CA SER A 181 -0.87 -1.89 -21.84
C SER A 181 -0.36 -2.87 -20.80
N SER A 182 -0.03 -2.34 -19.64
CA SER A 182 0.01 -3.12 -18.41
C SER A 182 -1.30 -3.91 -18.30
N GLY A 183 -1.24 -5.23 -18.45
CA GLY A 183 -2.40 -6.10 -18.32
C GLY A 183 -2.56 -7.09 -19.47
N SER A 184 -2.17 -8.34 -19.22
CA SER A 184 -2.48 -9.57 -19.98
C SER A 184 -2.15 -9.61 -21.47
N ALA A 185 -1.10 -10.36 -21.80
CA ALA A 185 -0.86 -10.90 -23.13
C ALA A 185 -2.05 -11.73 -23.65
N PRO A 186 -2.50 -11.57 -24.90
CA PRO A 186 -3.19 -12.63 -25.60
C PRO A 186 -2.12 -13.52 -26.22
N LEU A 187 -1.56 -14.43 -25.41
CA LEU A 187 -0.96 -15.64 -25.97
C LEU A 187 -2.10 -16.40 -26.63
N ALA A 188 -2.18 -16.35 -27.96
CA ALA A 188 -2.74 -17.46 -28.72
C ALA A 188 -1.92 -18.69 -28.32
N ARG A 189 -2.38 -19.39 -27.29
CA ARG A 189 -1.80 -20.65 -26.80
C ARG A 189 -2.16 -21.71 -27.84
N LEU A 190 -1.49 -21.67 -28.97
CA LEU A 190 -1.37 -22.84 -29.83
C LEU A 190 -0.78 -23.95 -28.94
N GLY A 191 -1.49 -25.06 -28.81
CA GLY A 191 -1.13 -26.09 -27.83
C GLY A 191 0.30 -26.55 -28.09
N LYS A 192 1.05 -26.91 -27.04
CA LYS A 192 2.42 -27.47 -27.19
C LYS A 192 2.52 -28.56 -28.27
N LYS A 193 1.40 -29.25 -28.55
CA LYS A 193 1.26 -30.28 -29.59
C LYS A 193 1.29 -29.71 -31.02
N GLU A 194 0.63 -28.60 -31.27
CA GLU A 194 0.52 -28.00 -32.60
C GLU A 194 1.81 -27.25 -32.98
N VAL A 195 2.45 -26.59 -32.01
CA VAL A 195 3.79 -25.99 -32.21
C VAL A 195 4.82 -27.06 -32.54
N ALA A 196 4.79 -28.21 -31.86
CA ALA A 196 5.69 -29.33 -32.14
C ALA A 196 5.44 -29.93 -33.53
N GLN A 197 4.17 -30.05 -33.95
CA GLN A 197 3.82 -30.56 -35.28
C GLN A 197 4.27 -29.61 -36.41
N HIS A 198 4.07 -28.31 -36.23
CA HIS A 198 4.52 -27.32 -37.22
C HIS A 198 6.05 -27.34 -37.37
N LEU A 199 6.80 -27.35 -36.25
CA LEU A 199 8.25 -27.48 -36.26
C LEU A 199 8.74 -28.78 -36.90
N ALA A 200 8.02 -29.90 -36.68
CA ALA A 200 8.37 -31.18 -37.29
C ALA A 200 8.15 -31.19 -38.81
N GLN A 201 7.06 -30.58 -39.29
CA GLN A 201 6.79 -30.46 -40.73
C GLN A 201 7.80 -29.54 -41.42
N GLU A 202 8.20 -28.46 -40.76
CA GLU A 202 9.22 -27.54 -41.25
C GLU A 202 10.62 -28.20 -41.30
N ALA A 203 10.97 -29.02 -40.30
CA ALA A 203 12.21 -29.79 -40.29
C ALA A 203 12.27 -30.86 -41.40
N ALA A 204 11.14 -31.45 -41.77
CA ALA A 204 11.05 -32.48 -42.81
C ALA A 204 11.23 -31.95 -44.24
N THR A 205 11.08 -30.63 -44.45
CA THR A 205 11.13 -29.99 -45.79
C THR A 205 12.40 -29.17 -46.02
N GLY A 206 13.20 -28.95 -44.98
CA GLY A 206 14.45 -28.18 -45.03
C GLY A 206 15.71 -29.00 -45.32
N LYS A 207 16.86 -28.39 -45.02
CA LYS A 207 18.22 -28.96 -45.21
C LYS A 207 18.48 -30.33 -44.55
N PHE A 208 17.58 -30.79 -43.68
CA PHE A 208 17.67 -32.06 -42.96
C PHE A 208 16.64 -33.11 -43.45
N ALA A 209 15.96 -32.86 -44.57
CA ALA A 209 15.04 -33.82 -45.18
C ALA A 209 15.75 -35.13 -45.54
N THR A 210 15.13 -36.27 -45.22
CA THR A 210 15.69 -37.58 -45.56
C THR A 210 15.62 -37.83 -47.07
N PRO A 211 16.65 -38.43 -47.68
CA PRO A 211 16.64 -38.75 -49.11
C PRO A 211 15.57 -39.79 -49.44
N ALA A 212 14.97 -39.69 -50.63
CA ALA A 212 13.92 -40.60 -51.07
C ALA A 212 14.43 -42.06 -51.12
N PRO A 213 13.60 -43.04 -50.72
CA PRO A 213 14.01 -44.45 -50.74
C PRO A 213 14.30 -44.92 -52.17
N PRO A 214 15.29 -45.82 -52.36
CA PRO A 214 15.67 -46.29 -53.68
C PRO A 214 14.51 -47.05 -54.33
N LYS A 215 14.18 -46.68 -55.57
CA LYS A 215 13.11 -47.30 -56.34
C LYS A 215 13.56 -48.68 -56.81
N LEU A 216 12.98 -49.74 -56.27
CA LEU A 216 13.21 -51.10 -56.78
C LEU A 216 12.63 -51.21 -58.19
N VAL A 217 13.52 -51.31 -59.18
CA VAL A 217 13.16 -51.72 -60.54
C VAL A 217 13.26 -53.23 -60.59
N VAL A 218 12.13 -53.92 -60.45
CA VAL A 218 12.07 -55.37 -60.65
C VAL A 218 11.96 -55.62 -62.17
N ASN A 219 13.09 -55.91 -62.81
CA ASN A 219 13.12 -56.42 -64.18
C ASN A 219 12.91 -57.94 -64.14
N ASN A 220 11.67 -58.39 -64.25
CA ASN A 220 11.39 -59.81 -64.51
C ASN A 220 11.63 -60.08 -66.01
N LYS A 221 12.61 -60.94 -66.30
CA LYS A 221 12.80 -61.57 -67.60
C LYS A 221 11.97 -62.84 -67.70
#